data_AF-T0C527-F1
#
_entry.id   AF-T0C527-F1
#
_cell.length_a   1.000
_cell.length_b   1.000
_cell.length_c   1.000
_cell.angle_alpha   90.00
_cell.angle_beta   90.00
_cell.angle_gamma   90.00
#
_symmetry.space_group_name_H-M   'P 1'
#
loop_
_entity.id
_entity.type
_entity.pdbx_description
1 polymer ?
#
loop_
_entity_poly.entity_id
_entity_poly.type
_entity_poly.pdbx_seq_one_letter_code
_entity_poly.pdbx_strand_id
1 'polypeptide(L)'
;MSYEFYKVLHVFMVVLMVAAFAPQFVSTEAQNRKLFKITSGIASFLLFVGGMGLLARIGVSHGEGWPLWVKVKVGLWVAVSALGPILAKRMKANRLFGLGLILALIFIAIFSAVTKY
;
A
#
# COMPACT_ATOMS: atom_id res chain seq x y z
N MET A 1 9.71 16.10 13.06
CA MET A 1 8.38 15.46 13.18
C MET A 1 8.50 14.23 14.07
N SER A 2 7.50 13.99 14.91
CA SER A 2 7.48 12.88 15.89
C SER A 2 7.26 11.53 15.22
N TYR A 3 7.61 10.44 15.92
CA TYR A 3 7.28 9.07 15.49
C TYR A 3 5.77 8.90 15.28
N GLU A 4 4.95 9.43 16.19
CA GLU A 4 3.49 9.37 16.10
C GLU A 4 2.94 10.04 14.84
N PHE A 5 3.52 11.16 14.41
CA PHE A 5 3.12 11.81 13.17
C PHE A 5 3.29 10.88 11.95
N TYR A 6 4.46 10.22 11.81
CA TYR A 6 4.68 9.29 10.71
C TYR A 6 3.80 8.05 10.81
N LYS A 7 3.46 7.62 12.03
CA LYS A 7 2.58 6.48 12.28
C LYS A 7 1.16 6.76 11.78
N VAL A 8 0.62 7.91 12.17
CA VAL A 8 -0.70 8.38 11.71
C VAL A 8 -0.69 8.58 10.20
N LEU A 9 0.33 9.23 9.65
CA LEU A 9 0.47 9.45 8.21
C LEU A 9 0.48 8.13 7.44
N HIS A 10 1.29 7.16 7.86
CA HIS A 10 1.41 5.87 7.18
C HIS A 10 0.08 5.12 7.17
N VAL A 11 -0.60 5.02 8.32
CA VAL A 11 -1.90 4.35 8.43
C VAL A 11 -2.97 5.07 7.60
N PHE A 12 -3.01 6.40 7.66
CA PHE A 12 -3.94 7.20 6.87
C PHE A 12 -3.75 6.98 5.37
N MET A 13 -2.51 6.88 4.90
CA MET A 13 -2.22 6.56 3.49
C MET A 13 -2.63 5.14 3.10
N VAL A 14 -2.58 4.15 4.00
CA VAL A 14 -3.15 2.82 3.73
C VAL A 14 -4.66 2.93 3.47
N VAL A 15 -5.38 3.66 4.32
CA VAL A 15 -6.84 3.85 4.19
C VAL A 15 -7.17 4.54 2.87
N LEU A 16 -6.47 5.64 2.55
CA LEU A 16 -6.64 6.35 1.28
C LEU A 16 -6.33 5.47 0.06
N MET A 17 -5.27 4.66 0.14
CA MET A 17 -4.90 3.74 -0.94
C MET A 17 -6.00 2.70 -1.20
N VAL A 18 -6.54 2.07 -0.15
CA VAL A 18 -7.63 1.10 -0.26
C VAL A 18 -8.91 1.76 -0.79
N ALA A 19 -9.26 2.92 -0.23
CA ALA A 19 -10.43 3.69 -0.67
C ALA A 19 -10.33 4.11 -2.15
N ALA A 20 -9.12 4.42 -2.64
CA ALA A 20 -8.90 4.76 -4.04
C ALA A 20 -8.82 3.51 -4.95
N PHE A 21 -8.38 2.36 -4.46
CA PHE A 21 -8.34 1.12 -5.25
C PHE A 21 -9.70 0.46 -5.42
N ALA A 22 -10.50 0.34 -4.35
CA ALA A 22 -11.75 -0.42 -4.37
C ALA A 22 -12.72 -0.02 -5.51
N PRO A 23 -13.00 1.28 -5.77
CA PRO A 23 -13.87 1.70 -6.88
C PRO A 23 -13.33 1.31 -8.26
N GLN A 24 -12.02 1.14 -8.42
CA GLN A 24 -11.41 0.74 -9.69
C GLN A 24 -11.68 -0.73 -10.05
N PHE A 25 -11.98 -1.57 -9.05
CA PHE A 25 -12.35 -2.96 -9.24
C PHE A 25 -13.87 -3.16 -9.30
N VAL A 26 -14.63 -2.43 -8.48
CA VAL A 26 -16.08 -2.65 -8.34
C VAL A 26 -16.90 -1.89 -9.38
N SER A 27 -16.48 -0.68 -9.77
CA SER A 27 -17.29 0.18 -10.65
C SER A 27 -16.82 0.10 -12.11
N THR A 28 -17.74 -0.24 -13.02
CA THR A 28 -17.51 -0.26 -14.48
C THR A 28 -17.55 1.15 -15.09
N GLU A 29 -18.39 2.03 -14.56
CA GLU A 29 -18.59 3.41 -15.03
C GLU A 29 -18.23 4.45 -13.98
N ALA A 30 -17.11 4.28 -13.27
CA ALA A 30 -16.71 5.29 -12.30
C ALA A 30 -16.51 6.66 -12.99
N GLN A 31 -17.47 7.58 -12.77
CA GLN A 31 -17.47 8.97 -13.25
C GLN A 31 -16.15 9.71 -12.93
N ASN A 32 -15.36 9.18 -11.98
CA ASN A 32 -14.09 9.72 -11.53
C ASN A 32 -12.90 8.74 -11.67
N ARG A 33 -12.91 7.83 -12.64
CA ARG A 33 -11.86 6.80 -12.80
C ARG A 33 -10.43 7.36 -12.86
N LYS A 34 -10.23 8.52 -13.48
CA LYS A 34 -8.92 9.18 -13.56
C LYS A 34 -8.45 9.65 -12.17
N LEU A 35 -9.36 10.24 -11.40
CA LEU A 35 -9.10 10.70 -10.05
C LEU A 35 -8.70 9.52 -9.15
N PHE A 36 -9.46 8.43 -9.14
CA PHE A 36 -9.11 7.24 -8.34
C PHE A 36 -7.75 6.66 -8.68
N LYS A 37 -7.37 6.62 -9.96
CA LYS A 37 -6.02 6.19 -10.38
C LYS A 37 -4.94 7.09 -9.81
N ILE A 38 -5.08 8.40 -9.96
CA ILE A 38 -4.12 9.38 -9.47
C ILE A 38 -4.02 9.30 -7.94
N THR A 39 -5.15 9.32 -7.24
CA THR A 39 -5.21 9.22 -5.78
C THR A 39 -4.59 7.91 -5.29
N SER A 40 -4.86 6.78 -5.93
CA SER A 40 -4.25 5.49 -5.54
C SER A 40 -2.74 5.51 -5.72
N GLY A 41 -2.22 6.13 -6.78
CA GLY A 41 -0.78 6.28 -7.00
C GLY A 41 -0.12 7.20 -5.98
N ILE A 42 -0.72 8.37 -5.72
CA ILE A 42 -0.24 9.33 -4.71
C ILE A 42 -0.28 8.70 -3.31
N ALA A 43 -1.39 8.06 -2.94
CA ALA A 43 -1.53 7.38 -1.65
C ALA A 43 -0.49 6.25 -1.51
N SER A 44 -0.25 5.46 -2.55
CA SER A 44 0.79 4.43 -2.56
C SER A 44 2.20 5.00 -2.37
N PHE A 45 2.50 6.11 -3.05
CA PHE A 45 3.78 6.80 -2.91
C PHE A 45 3.97 7.39 -1.51
N LEU A 46 2.98 8.11 -0.99
CA LEU A 46 3.02 8.69 0.35
C LEU A 46 3.00 7.63 1.45
N LEU A 47 2.32 6.50 1.23
CA LEU A 47 2.39 5.33 2.10
C LEU A 47 3.84 4.84 2.20
N PHE A 48 4.51 4.70 1.06
CA PHE A 48 5.90 4.26 1.01
C PHE A 48 6.84 5.25 1.72
N VAL A 49 6.76 6.53 1.38
CA VAL A 49 7.58 7.60 2.00
C VAL A 49 7.31 7.69 3.50
N GLY A 50 6.05 7.60 3.94
CA GLY A 50 5.68 7.59 5.35
C GLY A 50 6.27 6.38 6.09
N GLY A 51 6.33 5.23 5.44
CA GLY A 51 6.98 4.02 5.97
C GLY A 51 8.48 4.18 6.13
N MET A 52 9.16 4.77 5.15
CA MET A 52 10.59 5.09 5.24
C MET A 52 10.87 6.11 6.35
N GLY A 53 9.98 7.09 6.52
CA GLY A 53 10.02 8.04 7.63
C GLY A 53 9.92 7.35 9.00
N LEU A 54 9.04 6.35 9.14
CA LEU A 54 8.95 5.54 10.37
C LEU A 54 10.26 4.77 10.64
N LEU A 55 10.84 4.14 9.62
CA LEU A 55 12.10 3.40 9.75
C LEU A 55 13.23 4.30 10.24
N ALA A 56 13.34 5.51 9.69
CA ALA A 56 14.33 6.49 10.14
C ALA A 56 14.16 6.90 11.61
N ARG A 57 12.92 6.90 12.13
CA ARG A 57 12.65 7.26 13.54
C ARG A 57 12.97 6.15 14.53
N ILE A 58 12.98 4.89 14.08
CA ILE A 58 13.36 3.74 14.91
C ILE A 58 14.84 3.36 14.75
N GLY A 59 15.64 4.21 14.11
CA GLY A 59 17.08 4.00 13.95
C GLY A 59 17.47 2.98 12.87
N VAL A 60 16.52 2.49 12.07
CA VAL A 60 16.83 1.58 10.95
C VAL A 60 17.42 2.39 9.80
N SER A 61 18.74 2.37 9.68
CA SER A 61 19.46 3.03 8.61
C SER A 61 19.43 2.20 7.31
N HIS A 62 19.63 2.85 6.17
CA HIS A 62 19.73 2.18 4.87
C HIS A 62 21.11 1.54 4.66
N GLY A 63 22.10 1.87 5.50
CA GLY A 63 23.49 1.47 5.34
C GLY A 63 23.84 0.12 5.99
N GLU A 64 23.16 -0.24 7.09
CA GLU A 64 23.51 -1.44 7.87
C GLU A 64 22.78 -2.71 7.44
N GLY A 65 22.04 -2.65 6.33
CA GLY A 65 21.22 -3.75 5.84
C GLY A 65 19.90 -3.86 6.59
N TRP A 66 18.80 -3.85 5.85
CA TRP A 66 17.48 -3.91 6.47
C TRP A 66 17.19 -5.29 7.11
N PRO A 67 16.54 -5.30 8.30
CA PRO A 67 15.95 -6.51 8.85
C PRO A 67 15.00 -7.20 7.86
N LEU A 68 14.82 -8.52 7.99
CA LEU A 68 13.98 -9.30 7.07
C LEU A 68 12.55 -8.75 6.98
N TRP A 69 11.92 -8.45 8.12
CA TRP A 69 10.55 -7.90 8.18
C TRP A 69 10.41 -6.59 7.40
N VAL A 70 11.45 -5.74 7.38
CA VAL A 70 11.45 -4.49 6.61
C VAL A 70 11.47 -4.78 5.12
N LYS A 71 12.33 -5.71 4.68
CA LYS A 71 12.43 -6.13 3.27
C LYS A 71 11.11 -6.70 2.78
N VAL A 72 10.51 -7.60 3.56
CA VAL A 72 9.21 -8.21 3.27
C VAL A 72 8.13 -7.13 3.15
N LYS A 73 8.06 -6.21 4.11
CA LYS A 73 7.05 -5.14 4.12
C LYS A 73 7.21 -4.16 2.95
N VAL A 74 8.44 -3.74 2.64
CA VAL A 74 8.74 -2.91 1.47
C VAL A 74 8.36 -3.63 0.18
N GLY A 75 8.72 -4.90 0.05
CA GLY A 75 8.35 -5.74 -1.11
C GLY A 75 6.83 -5.83 -1.29
N LEU A 76 6.08 -6.06 -0.20
CA LEU A 76 4.62 -6.14 -0.23
C LEU A 76 3.98 -4.80 -0.61
N TRP A 77 4.47 -3.67 -0.09
CA TRP A 77 3.92 -2.36 -0.46
C TRP A 77 4.19 -2.03 -1.93
N VAL A 78 5.38 -2.34 -2.45
CA VAL A 78 5.69 -2.18 -3.88
C VAL A 78 4.80 -3.11 -4.71
N ALA A 79 4.63 -4.36 -4.31
CA ALA A 79 3.77 -5.32 -4.99
C ALA A 79 2.32 -4.85 -5.03
N VAL A 80 1.74 -4.38 -3.91
CA VAL A 80 0.38 -3.84 -3.86
C VAL A 80 0.24 -2.61 -4.77
N SER A 81 1.20 -1.69 -4.71
CA SER A 81 1.18 -0.44 -5.48
C SER A 81 1.25 -0.69 -6.99
N ALA A 82 2.04 -1.69 -7.41
CA ALA A 82 2.19 -2.05 -8.82
C ALA A 82 1.06 -2.95 -9.32
N LEU A 83 0.70 -3.99 -8.55
CA LEU A 83 -0.32 -4.97 -8.94
C LEU A 83 -1.72 -4.37 -8.91
N GLY A 84 -2.04 -3.44 -8.00
CA GLY A 84 -3.37 -2.83 -7.90
C GLY A 84 -3.87 -2.26 -9.24
N PRO A 85 -3.16 -1.30 -9.86
CA PRO A 85 -3.55 -0.76 -11.17
C PRO A 85 -3.51 -1.80 -12.30
N ILE A 86 -2.57 -2.75 -12.27
CA ILE A 86 -2.43 -3.78 -13.30
C ILE A 86 -3.64 -4.71 -13.28
N LEU A 87 -3.99 -5.24 -12.11
CA LEU A 87 -5.12 -6.14 -11.92
C LEU A 87 -6.44 -5.43 -12.21
N ALA A 88 -6.61 -4.18 -11.74
CA ALA A 88 -7.78 -3.37 -12.06
C ALA A 88 -7.95 -3.11 -13.57
N LYS A 89 -6.85 -3.07 -14.34
CA LYS A 89 -6.88 -2.90 -15.80
C LYS A 89 -7.10 -4.21 -16.54
N ARG A 90 -6.46 -5.31 -16.11
CA ARG A 90 -6.39 -6.58 -16.87
C ARG A 90 -7.48 -7.58 -16.49
N MET A 91 -7.90 -7.65 -15.23
CA MET A 91 -8.89 -8.63 -14.77
C MET A 91 -10.31 -8.11 -14.97
N LYS A 92 -10.80 -8.06 -16.21
CA LYS A 92 -12.16 -7.54 -16.49
C LYS A 92 -13.29 -8.48 -16.06
N ALA A 93 -13.09 -9.81 -16.18
CA ALA A 93 -14.08 -10.83 -15.83
C ALA A 93 -14.12 -11.12 -14.32
N ASN A 94 -12.96 -11.22 -13.67
CA ASN A 94 -12.84 -11.61 -12.26
C ASN A 94 -12.32 -10.46 -11.39
N ARG A 95 -12.94 -9.28 -11.48
CA ARG A 95 -12.47 -8.07 -10.78
C ARG A 95 -12.42 -8.23 -9.26
N LEU A 96 -13.40 -8.94 -8.70
CA LEU A 96 -13.47 -9.19 -7.25
C LEU A 96 -12.32 -10.09 -6.76
N PHE A 97 -11.86 -11.04 -7.59
CA PHE A 97 -10.68 -11.82 -7.26
C PHE A 97 -9.42 -10.95 -7.23
N GLY A 98 -9.26 -10.04 -8.19
CA GLY A 98 -8.16 -9.07 -8.20
C GLY A 98 -8.16 -8.18 -6.94
N LEU A 99 -9.34 -7.70 -6.53
CA LEU A 99 -9.49 -6.95 -5.29
C LEU A 99 -9.15 -7.81 -4.06
N GLY A 100 -9.65 -9.05 -4.00
CA GLY A 100 -9.37 -9.99 -2.91
C GLY A 100 -7.87 -10.27 -2.76
N LEU A 101 -7.15 -10.43 -3.88
CA LEU A 101 -5.69 -10.60 -3.88
C LEU A 101 -4.98 -9.38 -3.31
N ILE A 102 -5.38 -8.16 -3.70
CA ILE A 102 -4.80 -6.93 -3.14
C ILE A 102 -5.05 -6.82 -1.64
N LEU A 103 -6.28 -7.11 -1.18
CA LEU A 103 -6.61 -7.11 0.25
C LEU A 103 -5.81 -8.17 1.02
N ALA A 104 -5.60 -9.35 0.45
CA ALA A 104 -4.77 -10.39 1.05
C ALA A 104 -3.31 -9.95 1.20
N LEU A 105 -2.73 -9.29 0.19
CA LEU A 105 -1.38 -8.74 0.27
C LEU A 105 -1.26 -7.65 1.35
N ILE A 106 -2.26 -6.77 1.46
CA ILE A 106 -2.31 -5.75 2.52
C ILE A 106 -2.40 -6.41 3.89
N PHE A 107 -3.23 -7.43 4.04
CA PHE A 107 -3.35 -8.19 5.30
C PHE A 107 -2.01 -8.82 5.68
N ILE A 108 -1.31 -9.47 4.74
CA ILE A 108 0.02 -10.05 4.98
C ILE A 108 1.01 -8.97 5.39
N ALA A 109 0.96 -7.77 4.78
CA ALA A 109 1.84 -6.64 5.14
C ALA A 109 1.55 -6.07 6.55
N ILE A 110 0.31 -6.13 7.01
CA ILE A 110 -0.08 -5.76 8.38
C ILE A 110 0.39 -6.86 9.35
N PHE A 111 0.13 -8.12 9.01
CA PHE A 111 0.53 -9.27 9.82
C PHE A 111 2.04 -9.30 10.06
N SER A 112 2.85 -9.16 9.00
CA SER A 112 4.32 -9.11 9.10
C SER A 112 4.81 -8.00 10.02
N ALA A 113 4.13 -6.85 10.03
CA ALA A 113 4.46 -5.75 10.90
C ALA A 113 4.16 -6.03 12.38
N VAL A 114 3.08 -6.77 12.67
CA VAL A 114 2.68 -7.13 14.03
C VAL A 114 3.58 -8.23 14.59
N THR A 115 3.85 -9.25 13.78
CA THR A 115 4.64 -10.42 14.21
C THR A 115 6.16 -10.22 14.07
N LYS A 116 6.59 -9.14 13.41
CA LYS A 116 8.00 -8.83 13.10
C LYS A 116 8.71 -9.93 12.30
N TYR A 117 7.96 -10.62 11.43
CA TYR A 117 8.49 -11.60 10.47
C TYR A 117 8.63 -10.99 9.08
#